data_AF-X0YE97-F1
#
_entry.id   AF-X0YE97-F1
#
_cell.length_a   1.000
_cell.length_b   1.000
_cell.length_c   1.000
_cell.angle_alpha   90.00
_cell.angle_beta   90.00
_cell.angle_gamma   90.00
#
_symmetry.space_group_name_H-M   'P 1'
#
loop_
_entity.id
_entity.type
_entity.pdbx_description
1 polymer ?
#
loop_
_entity_poly.entity_id
_entity_poly.type
_entity_poly.pdbx_seq_one_letter_code
_entity_poly.pdbx_strand_id
1 'polypeptide(L)'
;LPEALMNFISLLGWSPGDDREILSRQQLIDAFSVEGIGKSNAVFDREKLEWMNGVYLRGLTPDEYLACARPFLESALGDLAERFDQQFISGALLLEQERAKTLAELPELTQFFFREPEGYDEKGERKWFRREGAADLLAAVRAALTALPTFDERSIEA
;
A
#
# COMPACT_ATOMS: atom_id res chain seq x y z
N LEU A 1 5.60 -4.99 -9.81
CA LEU A 1 6.85 -5.73 -9.58
C LEU A 1 7.07 -6.69 -10.75
N PRO A 2 8.30 -6.83 -11.25
CA PRO A 2 8.63 -7.74 -12.33
C PRO A 2 8.17 -9.19 -12.07
N GLU A 3 8.29 -9.66 -10.84
CA GLU A 3 7.94 -11.00 -10.39
C GLU A 3 6.44 -11.25 -10.50
N ALA A 4 5.61 -10.31 -10.03
CA ALA A 4 4.17 -10.38 -10.15
C ALA A 4 3.71 -10.40 -11.62
N LEU A 5 4.31 -9.55 -12.46
CA LEU A 5 4.00 -9.50 -13.89
C LEU A 5 4.40 -10.81 -14.59
N MET A 6 5.57 -11.37 -14.25
CA MET A 6 6.03 -12.65 -14.77
C MET A 6 5.07 -13.77 -14.38
N ASN A 7 4.72 -13.89 -13.10
CA ASN A 7 3.77 -14.89 -12.61
C ASN A 7 2.40 -14.72 -13.29
N PHE A 8 1.90 -13.49 -13.42
CA PHE A 8 0.63 -13.23 -14.09
C PHE A 8 0.66 -13.69 -15.55
N ILE A 9 1.67 -13.27 -16.32
CA ILE A 9 1.83 -13.66 -17.73
C ILE A 9 2.00 -15.17 -17.86
N SER A 10 2.73 -15.82 -16.95
CA SER A 10 2.89 -17.28 -16.96
C SER A 10 1.55 -18.01 -16.79
N LEU A 11 0.62 -17.47 -16.01
CA LEU A 11 -0.72 -18.07 -15.82
C LEU A 11 -1.72 -17.70 -16.93
N LEU A 12 -1.33 -16.86 -17.89
CA LEU A 12 -2.15 -16.54 -19.06
C LEU A 12 -2.11 -17.69 -20.06
N GLY A 13 -3.07 -18.60 -19.94
CA GLY A 13 -3.20 -19.75 -20.85
C GLY A 13 -2.34 -20.95 -20.47
N TRP A 14 -1.71 -20.92 -19.29
CA TRP A 14 -1.02 -22.08 -18.72
C TRP A 14 -1.41 -22.27 -17.25
N SER A 15 -1.47 -23.52 -16.80
CA SER A 15 -1.75 -23.88 -15.40
C SER A 15 -0.69 -24.85 -14.87
N PRO A 16 -0.25 -24.71 -13.61
CA PRO A 16 0.62 -25.67 -12.94
C PRO A 16 -0.07 -27.02 -12.63
N GLY A 17 -1.36 -27.17 -12.93
CA GLY A 17 -2.15 -28.37 -12.64
C GLY A 17 -2.81 -28.37 -11.25
N ASP A 18 -2.66 -27.29 -10.49
CA ASP A 18 -3.31 -27.04 -9.20
C ASP A 18 -3.82 -25.59 -9.12
N ASP A 19 -4.37 -25.21 -7.95
CA ASP A 19 -5.00 -23.90 -7.71
C ASP A 19 -4.01 -22.80 -7.27
N ARG A 20 -2.68 -23.01 -7.41
CA ARG A 20 -1.71 -21.99 -7.02
C ARG A 20 -1.67 -20.84 -8.03
N GLU A 21 -1.93 -19.64 -7.54
CA GLU A 21 -1.85 -18.42 -8.36
C GLU A 21 -0.58 -17.60 -8.09
N ILE A 22 0.03 -17.77 -6.91
CA ILE A 22 1.22 -17.04 -6.46
C ILE A 22 2.41 -18.00 -6.46
N LEU A 23 3.33 -17.79 -7.41
CA LEU A 23 4.46 -18.66 -7.70
C LEU A 23 5.71 -17.81 -7.93
N SER A 24 6.73 -18.05 -7.12
CA SER A 24 8.07 -17.51 -7.39
C SER A 24 8.57 -17.94 -8.78
N ARG A 25 9.53 -17.20 -9.30
CA ARG A 25 10.20 -17.55 -10.58
C ARG A 25 10.72 -18.99 -10.60
N GLN A 26 11.31 -19.47 -9.51
CA GLN A 26 11.82 -20.85 -9.45
C GLN A 26 10.67 -21.86 -9.49
N GLN A 27 9.58 -21.61 -8.76
CA GLN A 27 8.39 -22.48 -8.80
C GLN A 27 7.76 -22.53 -10.19
N LEU A 28 7.74 -21.40 -10.93
CA LEU A 28 7.28 -21.37 -12.32
C LEU A 28 8.18 -22.25 -13.21
N ILE A 29 9.50 -22.14 -13.07
CA ILE A 29 10.47 -22.94 -13.85
C ILE A 29 10.28 -24.44 -13.55
N ASP A 30 10.18 -24.81 -12.27
CA ASP A 30 10.09 -26.20 -11.84
C ASP A 30 8.75 -26.85 -12.22
N ALA A 31 7.67 -26.07 -12.23
CA ALA A 31 6.34 -26.55 -12.57
C ALA A 31 6.03 -26.55 -14.07
N PHE A 32 6.80 -25.79 -14.89
CA PHE A 32 6.47 -25.60 -16.29
C PHE A 32 6.42 -26.91 -17.08
N SER A 33 5.32 -27.10 -17.79
CA SER A 33 5.12 -28.21 -18.71
C SER A 33 4.28 -27.78 -19.91
N VAL A 34 4.50 -28.41 -21.06
CA VAL A 34 3.74 -28.12 -22.28
C VAL A 34 2.30 -28.60 -22.13
N GLU A 35 2.07 -29.66 -21.35
CA GLU A 35 0.76 -30.24 -21.05
C GLU A 35 -0.14 -29.25 -20.28
N GLY A 36 0.44 -28.33 -19.52
CA GLY A 36 -0.28 -27.29 -18.80
C GLY A 36 -0.82 -26.15 -19.69
N ILE A 37 -0.45 -26.10 -20.98
CA ILE A 37 -0.90 -25.06 -21.91
C ILE A 37 -2.35 -25.33 -22.35
N GLY A 38 -3.25 -24.42 -21.96
CA GLY A 38 -4.66 -24.45 -22.32
C GLY A 38 -4.91 -24.00 -23.76
N LYS A 39 -6.03 -24.46 -24.34
CA LYS A 39 -6.49 -24.07 -25.69
C LYS A 39 -7.32 -22.78 -25.72
N SER A 40 -7.73 -22.27 -24.56
CA SER A 40 -8.52 -21.05 -24.43
C SER A 40 -7.67 -19.82 -24.67
N ASN A 41 -8.26 -18.78 -25.26
CA ASN A 41 -7.61 -17.48 -25.38
C ASN A 41 -7.34 -16.92 -23.98
N ALA A 42 -6.10 -16.50 -23.74
CA ALA A 42 -5.76 -15.76 -22.54
C ALA A 42 -6.50 -14.41 -22.53
N VAL A 43 -7.13 -14.09 -21.40
CA VAL A 43 -7.77 -12.79 -21.16
C VAL A 43 -6.90 -12.03 -20.17
N PHE A 44 -6.53 -10.80 -20.53
CA PHE A 44 -5.81 -9.92 -19.63
C PHE A 44 -6.79 -9.33 -18.60
N ASP A 45 -6.69 -9.80 -17.37
CA ASP A 45 -7.43 -9.26 -16.23
C ASP A 45 -6.54 -8.31 -15.40
N ARG A 46 -6.85 -7.01 -15.46
CA ARG A 46 -6.10 -5.98 -14.74
C ARG A 46 -6.30 -6.05 -13.23
N GLU A 47 -7.51 -6.34 -12.77
CA GLU A 47 -7.82 -6.41 -11.33
C GLU A 47 -7.06 -7.58 -10.69
N LYS A 48 -6.99 -8.73 -11.38
CA LYS A 48 -6.18 -9.87 -10.95
C LYS A 48 -4.69 -9.52 -10.89
N LEU A 49 -4.15 -8.82 -11.89
CA LEU A 49 -2.76 -8.39 -11.88
C LEU A 49 -2.47 -7.43 -10.71
N GLU A 50 -3.35 -6.45 -10.46
CA GLU A 50 -3.19 -5.51 -9.36
C GLU A 50 -3.26 -6.21 -8.00
N TRP A 51 -4.20 -7.15 -7.81
CA TRP A 51 -4.27 -7.99 -6.62
C TRP A 51 -2.98 -8.79 -6.43
N MET A 52 -2.54 -9.50 -7.48
CA MET A 52 -1.33 -10.31 -7.44
C MET A 52 -0.12 -9.44 -7.10
N ASN A 53 0.02 -8.28 -7.73
CA ASN A 53 1.10 -7.35 -7.43
C ASN A 53 1.10 -6.89 -5.96
N GLY A 54 -0.07 -6.65 -5.38
CA GLY A 54 -0.21 -6.38 -3.93
C GLY A 54 0.26 -7.54 -3.05
N VAL A 55 -0.02 -8.80 -3.44
CA VAL A 55 0.50 -9.98 -2.72
C VAL A 55 2.03 -10.01 -2.74
N TYR A 56 2.64 -9.73 -3.89
CA TYR A 56 4.09 -9.65 -4.00
C TYR A 56 4.69 -8.51 -3.18
N LEU A 57 4.06 -7.32 -3.18
CA LEU A 57 4.50 -6.18 -2.36
C LEU A 57 4.47 -6.49 -0.87
N ARG A 58 3.40 -7.14 -0.38
CA ARG A 58 3.31 -7.62 1.01
C ARG A 58 4.35 -8.68 1.35
N GLY A 59 4.74 -9.49 0.37
CA GLY A 59 5.75 -10.53 0.56
C GLY A 59 7.19 -10.01 0.65
N LEU A 60 7.45 -8.73 0.33
CA LEU A 60 8.78 -8.14 0.43
C LEU A 60 9.18 -7.93 1.89
N THR A 61 10.47 -8.08 2.18
CA THR A 61 11.03 -7.59 3.45
C THR A 61 10.88 -6.06 3.53
N PRO A 62 10.90 -5.47 4.74
CA PRO A 62 10.84 -4.02 4.91
C PRO A 62 11.90 -3.28 4.07
N ASP A 63 13.12 -3.79 4.01
CA ASP A 63 14.21 -3.16 3.26
C ASP A 63 13.98 -3.21 1.74
N GLU A 64 13.54 -4.35 1.21
CA GLU A 64 13.21 -4.51 -0.22
C GLU A 64 12.02 -3.63 -0.61
N TYR A 65 10.98 -3.59 0.23
CA TYR A 65 9.83 -2.74 0.02
C TYR A 65 10.23 -1.27 -0.02
N LEU A 66 10.98 -0.79 0.98
CA LEU A 66 11.45 0.60 1.02
C LEU A 66 12.32 0.96 -0.18
N ALA A 67 13.21 0.05 -0.62
CA ALA A 67 14.07 0.29 -1.77
C ALA A 67 13.26 0.56 -3.06
N CYS A 68 12.13 -0.13 -3.25
CA CYS A 68 11.27 0.08 -4.42
C CYS A 68 10.21 1.18 -4.24
N ALA A 69 9.74 1.41 -3.00
CA ALA A 69 8.69 2.38 -2.67
C ALA A 69 9.18 3.83 -2.62
N ARG A 70 10.37 4.06 -2.05
CA ARG A 70 10.91 5.40 -1.80
C ARG A 70 10.97 6.27 -3.08
N PRO A 71 11.41 5.78 -4.25
CA PRO A 71 11.45 6.58 -5.47
C PRO A 71 10.08 7.13 -5.92
N PHE A 72 8.99 6.39 -5.66
CA PHE A 72 7.63 6.83 -6.04
C PHE A 72 7.16 7.99 -5.16
N LEU A 73 7.44 7.90 -3.87
CA LEU A 73 7.08 8.95 -2.93
C LEU A 73 7.96 10.20 -3.12
N GLU A 74 9.28 10.03 -3.24
CA GLU A 74 10.21 11.14 -3.49
C GLU A 74 9.87 11.88 -4.78
N SER A 75 9.53 11.17 -5.84
CA SER A 75 9.08 11.79 -7.09
C SER A 75 7.79 12.61 -6.93
N ALA A 76 6.90 12.23 -6.01
CA ALA A 76 5.63 12.92 -5.79
C ALA A 76 5.74 14.09 -4.78
N LEU A 77 6.69 14.00 -3.85
CA LEU A 77 6.97 15.06 -2.89
C LEU A 77 7.90 16.14 -3.46
N GLY A 78 8.85 15.76 -4.33
CA GLY A 78 9.92 16.65 -4.77
C GLY A 78 10.72 17.18 -3.58
N ASP A 79 11.07 18.47 -3.60
CA ASP A 79 11.82 19.15 -2.54
C ASP A 79 11.14 19.08 -1.15
N LEU A 80 9.83 18.77 -1.09
CA LEU A 80 9.13 18.58 0.17
C LEU A 80 9.68 17.39 0.96
N ALA A 81 10.19 16.36 0.29
CA ALA A 81 10.77 15.19 0.95
C ALA A 81 11.95 15.55 1.85
N GLU A 82 12.73 16.57 1.51
CA GLU A 82 13.90 17.02 2.28
C GLU A 82 13.53 17.61 3.65
N ARG A 83 12.26 17.96 3.87
CA ARG A 83 11.77 18.48 5.15
C ARG A 83 11.53 17.40 6.20
N PHE A 84 11.55 16.13 5.81
CA PHE A 84 11.26 15.00 6.67
C PHE A 84 12.48 14.10 6.79
N ASP A 85 12.69 13.55 7.99
CA ASP A 85 13.77 12.59 8.18
C ASP A 85 13.44 11.25 7.48
N GLN A 86 14.49 10.52 7.13
CA GLN A 86 14.36 9.29 6.37
C GLN A 86 13.66 8.18 7.17
N GLN A 87 13.71 8.21 8.50
CA GLN A 87 13.03 7.24 9.35
C GLN A 87 11.52 7.47 9.34
N PHE A 88 11.07 8.73 9.41
CA PHE A 88 9.66 9.10 9.28
C PHE A 88 9.09 8.69 7.92
N ILE A 89 9.80 9.00 6.82
CA ILE A 89 9.40 8.58 5.47
C ILE A 89 9.26 7.05 5.39
N SER A 90 10.23 6.33 5.98
CA SER A 90 10.19 4.87 5.99
C SER A 90 9.00 4.32 6.78
N GLY A 91 8.72 4.91 7.94
CA GLY A 91 7.56 4.55 8.76
C GLY A 91 6.24 4.75 8.00
N ALA A 92 6.06 5.90 7.35
CA ALA A 92 4.86 6.19 6.56
C ALA A 92 4.67 5.18 5.41
N LEU A 93 5.74 4.82 4.71
CA LEU A 93 5.68 3.81 3.64
C LEU A 93 5.33 2.41 4.18
N LEU A 94 5.96 1.99 5.28
CA LEU A 94 5.73 0.67 5.87
C LEU A 94 4.30 0.49 6.40
N LEU A 95 3.67 1.55 6.89
CA LEU A 95 2.26 1.52 7.31
C LEU A 95 1.30 1.15 6.16
N GLU A 96 1.68 1.46 4.92
CA GLU A 96 0.84 1.20 3.74
C GLU A 96 1.28 -0.04 2.95
N GLN A 97 2.33 -0.77 3.37
CA GLN A 97 2.79 -1.99 2.69
C GLN A 97 1.68 -3.04 2.57
N GLU A 98 0.89 -3.22 3.64
CA GLU A 98 -0.22 -4.19 3.65
C GLU A 98 -1.36 -3.83 2.70
N ARG A 99 -1.52 -2.54 2.41
CA ARG A 99 -2.66 -1.99 1.65
C ARG A 99 -2.32 -1.70 0.20
N ALA A 100 -1.06 -1.44 -0.11
CA ALA A 100 -0.58 -1.13 -1.44
C ALA A 100 -0.77 -2.31 -2.41
N LYS A 101 -1.42 -2.05 -3.53
CA LYS A 101 -1.53 -2.91 -4.71
C LYS A 101 -0.49 -2.57 -5.75
N THR A 102 -0.03 -1.32 -5.81
CA THR A 102 1.00 -0.81 -6.73
C THR A 102 1.90 0.18 -6.01
N LEU A 103 3.11 0.39 -6.55
CA LEU A 103 4.00 1.45 -6.03
C LEU A 103 3.52 2.86 -6.44
N ALA A 104 2.76 2.96 -7.52
CA ALA A 104 2.28 4.22 -8.09
C ALA A 104 1.18 4.89 -7.26
N GLU A 105 0.43 4.13 -6.46
CA GLU A 105 -0.61 4.70 -5.58
C GLU A 105 -0.05 5.14 -4.22
N LEU A 106 1.20 4.80 -3.89
CA LEU A 106 1.79 5.14 -2.59
C LEU A 106 1.74 6.63 -2.26
N PRO A 107 1.98 7.56 -3.21
CA PRO A 107 1.81 8.97 -2.92
C PRO A 107 0.40 9.32 -2.45
N GLU A 108 -0.63 8.75 -3.08
CA GLU A 108 -2.02 9.00 -2.69
C GLU A 108 -2.32 8.43 -1.31
N LEU A 109 -1.81 7.23 -1.00
CA LEU A 109 -1.98 6.57 0.29
C LEU A 109 -1.24 7.28 1.43
N THR A 110 -0.15 8.00 1.15
CA THR A 110 0.75 8.55 2.19
C THR A 110 0.86 10.07 2.22
N GLN A 111 0.33 10.80 1.23
CA GLN A 111 0.46 12.27 1.15
C GLN A 111 0.02 13.01 2.42
N PHE A 112 -0.97 12.48 3.16
CA PHE A 112 -1.48 13.10 4.38
C PHE A 112 -0.46 13.16 5.53
N PHE A 113 0.61 12.36 5.48
CA PHE A 113 1.72 12.46 6.43
C PHE A 113 2.62 13.67 6.16
N PHE A 114 2.63 14.17 4.91
CA PHE A 114 3.62 15.15 4.45
C PHE A 114 3.04 16.51 4.09
N ARG A 115 1.71 16.58 3.90
CA ARG A 115 1.00 17.79 3.47
C ARG A 115 -0.12 18.10 4.44
N GLU A 116 -0.22 19.37 4.81
CA GLU A 116 -1.40 19.86 5.54
C GLU A 116 -2.65 19.73 4.66
N PRO A 117 -3.82 19.41 5.24
CA PRO A 117 -5.05 19.32 4.47
C PRO A 117 -5.47 20.70 3.96
N GLU A 118 -5.69 20.82 2.65
CA GLU A 118 -6.25 22.03 2.03
C GLU A 118 -7.78 22.13 2.19
N GLY A 119 -8.41 21.02 2.57
CA GLY A 119 -9.84 20.91 2.80
C GLY A 119 -10.24 19.48 3.17
N TYR A 120 -11.53 19.27 3.42
CA TYR A 120 -12.09 17.96 3.77
C TYR A 120 -13.16 17.54 2.78
N ASP A 121 -13.42 16.23 2.71
CA ASP A 121 -14.48 15.73 1.86
C ASP A 121 -15.86 16.14 2.39
N GLU A 122 -16.69 16.70 1.50
CA GLU A 122 -17.98 17.30 1.89
C GLU A 122 -18.93 16.29 2.55
N LYS A 123 -18.82 15.00 2.19
CA LYS A 123 -19.64 13.92 2.77
C LYS A 123 -19.19 13.60 4.19
N GLY A 124 -17.89 13.53 4.44
CA GLY A 124 -17.26 13.33 5.75
C GLY A 124 -17.52 14.49 6.67
N GLU A 125 -17.37 15.74 6.20
CA GLU A 125 -17.71 16.93 6.99
C GLU A 125 -19.16 16.90 7.48
N ARG A 126 -20.11 16.66 6.57
CA ARG A 126 -21.53 16.56 6.94
C ARG A 126 -21.80 15.41 7.89
N LYS A 127 -21.17 14.27 7.65
CA LYS A 127 -21.42 13.06 8.44
C LYS A 127 -20.83 13.15 9.83
N TRP A 128 -19.67 13.79 10.01
CA TRP A 128 -18.89 13.72 11.24
C TRP A 128 -18.70 15.09 11.92
N PHE A 129 -18.32 16.14 11.17
CA PHE A 129 -17.93 17.42 11.75
C PHE A 129 -19.12 18.30 12.13
N ARG A 130 -20.24 18.19 11.39
CA ARG A 130 -21.46 18.97 11.66
C ARG A 130 -22.37 18.36 12.73
N ARG A 131 -21.93 17.29 13.40
CA ARG A 131 -22.69 16.70 14.51
C ARG A 131 -22.58 17.58 15.75
N GLU A 132 -23.67 17.63 16.52
CA GLU A 132 -23.66 18.26 17.83
C GLU A 132 -22.58 17.62 18.72
N GLY A 133 -21.79 18.45 19.40
CA GLY A 133 -20.66 18.01 20.25
C GLY A 133 -19.37 17.64 19.52
N ALA A 134 -19.32 17.69 18.18
CA ALA A 134 -18.10 17.35 17.44
C ALA A 134 -16.92 18.29 17.76
N ALA A 135 -17.19 19.60 17.86
CA ALA A 135 -16.17 20.59 18.21
C ALA A 135 -15.62 20.37 19.63
N ASP A 136 -16.49 20.07 20.60
CA ASP A 136 -16.11 19.80 21.98
C ASP A 136 -15.27 18.52 22.09
N LEU A 137 -15.64 17.48 21.32
CA LEU A 137 -14.87 16.24 21.24
C LEU A 137 -13.46 16.48 20.67
N LEU A 138 -13.33 17.24 19.58
CA LEU A 138 -12.03 17.58 19.01
C LEU A 138 -11.19 18.43 19.97
N ALA A 139 -11.81 19.35 20.70
CA ALA A 139 -11.13 20.13 21.73
C ALA A 139 -10.62 19.25 22.88
N ALA A 140 -11.41 18.25 23.30
CA ALA A 140 -11.02 17.27 24.32
C ALA A 140 -9.87 16.38 23.84
N VAL A 141 -9.92 15.87 22.60
CA VAL A 141 -8.84 15.08 21.99
C VAL A 141 -7.56 15.90 21.91
N ARG A 142 -7.63 17.16 21.45
CA ARG A 142 -6.48 18.06 21.42
C ARG A 142 -5.88 18.25 22.81
N ALA A 143 -6.71 18.47 23.83
CA ALA A 143 -6.25 18.64 25.21
C ALA A 143 -5.57 17.37 25.75
N ALA A 144 -6.17 16.20 25.51
CA ALA A 144 -5.62 14.90 25.92
C ALA A 144 -4.27 14.63 25.25
N LEU A 145 -4.17 14.76 23.92
CA LEU A 145 -2.94 14.56 23.16
C LEU A 145 -1.84 15.54 23.58
N THR A 146 -2.17 16.79 23.90
CA THR A 146 -1.20 17.79 24.38
C THR A 146 -0.65 17.45 25.78
N ALA A 147 -1.43 16.76 26.60
CA ALA A 147 -1.06 16.39 27.96
C ALA A 147 -0.30 15.06 28.05
N LEU A 148 -0.12 14.33 26.93
CA LEU A 148 0.57 13.05 26.93
C LEU A 148 2.06 13.22 27.31
N PRO A 149 2.58 12.39 28.24
CA PRO A 149 4.00 12.42 28.59
C PRO A 149 4.87 11.86 27.47
N THR A 150 4.33 10.92 26.68
CA THR A 150 4.99 10.27 25.54
C THR A 150 3.99 10.07 24.41
N PHE A 151 4.46 10.21 23.17
CA PHE A 151 3.64 9.99 21.97
C PHE A 151 3.88 8.56 21.45
N ASP A 152 3.23 7.60 22.10
CA ASP A 152 3.26 6.18 21.74
C ASP A 152 1.85 5.59 21.66
N GLU A 153 1.72 4.44 21.00
CA GLU A 153 0.43 3.77 20.75
C GLU A 153 -0.39 3.61 22.03
N ARG A 154 0.22 3.09 23.10
CA ARG A 154 -0.45 2.82 24.37
C ARG A 154 -0.95 4.10 25.04
N SER A 155 -0.18 5.18 24.98
CA SER A 155 -0.54 6.47 25.56
C SER A 155 -1.63 7.18 24.76
N ILE A 156 -1.67 6.96 23.45
CA ILE A 156 -2.70 7.51 22.56
C ILE A 156 -4.03 6.73 22.69
N GLU A 157 -3.98 5.42 22.91
CA GLU A 157 -5.18 4.57 23.03
C GLU A 157 -5.94 4.73 24.37
N ALA A 158 -5.21 5.01 25.45
CA ALA A 158 -5.73 5.07 26.82
C ALA A 158 -6.69 6.25 27.08
#